data_AF-A0A2E0KDE2-F1
#
_entry.id   AF-A0A2E0KDE2-F1
#
_cell.length_a   1.000
_cell.length_b   1.000
_cell.length_c   1.000
_cell.angle_alpha   90.00
_cell.angle_beta   90.00
_cell.angle_gamma   90.00
#
_symmetry.space_group_name_H-M   'P 1'
#
loop_
_entity.id
_entity.type
_entity.pdbx_description
1 polymer ?
#
loop_
_entity_poly.entity_id
_entity_poly.type
_entity_poly.pdbx_seq_one_letter_code
_entity_poly.pdbx_strand_id
1 'polypeptide(L)'
;MASSVGRLIPLVQDCFSTQRPSACEQALLQSEALQQRAADQDRYPCQSMVLGVQAEVVMVQLQAGRGKLAYETLNAVRQRCRGL
;
A
#
# COMPACT_ATOMS: atom_id res chain seq x y z
N MET A 1 -4.18 -14.96 12.70
CA MET A 1 -4.82 -13.83 11.97
C MET A 1 -3.77 -13.12 11.16
N ALA A 2 -3.99 -12.89 9.86
CA ALA A 2 -3.02 -12.13 9.05
C ALA A 2 -2.99 -10.66 9.51
N SER A 3 -1.79 -10.09 9.66
CA SER A 3 -1.64 -8.66 9.97
C SER A 3 -2.17 -7.82 8.81
N SER A 4 -2.56 -6.57 9.07
CA SER A 4 -3.10 -5.67 8.05
C SER A 4 -2.05 -5.39 6.96
N VAL A 5 -0.77 -5.30 7.35
CA VAL A 5 0.35 -5.27 6.38
C VAL A 5 0.42 -6.56 5.57
N GLY A 6 0.27 -7.73 6.20
CA GLY A 6 0.28 -9.03 5.52
C GLY A 6 -0.81 -9.17 4.45
N ARG A 7 -1.97 -8.54 4.66
CA ARG A 7 -3.03 -8.47 3.64
C ARG A 7 -2.74 -7.44 2.54
N LEU A 8 -2.12 -6.31 2.90
CA LEU A 8 -1.84 -5.23 1.95
C LEU A 8 -0.85 -5.64 0.86
N ILE A 9 0.28 -6.26 1.23
CA ILE A 9 1.38 -6.54 0.29
C ILE A 9 0.95 -7.27 -0.99
N PRO A 10 0.24 -8.43 -0.92
CA PRO A 10 -0.14 -9.14 -2.15
C PRO A 10 -1.11 -8.36 -3.03
N LEU A 11 -2.00 -7.54 -2.46
CA LEU A 11 -2.96 -6.74 -3.24
C LEU A 11 -2.26 -5.63 -4.02
N VAL A 12 -1.32 -4.92 -3.39
CA VAL A 12 -0.54 -3.88 -4.06
C VAL A 12 0.34 -4.49 -5.15
N GLN A 13 0.93 -5.68 -4.91
CA GLN A 13 1.70 -6.40 -5.93
C GLN A 13 0.84 -6.83 -7.13
N ASP A 14 -0.39 -7.31 -6.90
CA ASP A 14 -1.32 -7.65 -8.00
C ASP A 14 -1.69 -6.40 -8.81
N CYS A 15 -1.95 -5.27 -8.14
CA CYS A 15 -2.15 -3.99 -8.83
C CYS A 15 -0.93 -3.59 -9.68
N PHE A 16 0.27 -3.59 -9.11
CA PHE A 16 1.47 -3.14 -9.81
C PHE A 16 1.85 -4.06 -10.98
N SER A 17 1.54 -5.35 -10.89
CA SER A 17 1.87 -6.32 -11.94
C SER A 17 0.81 -6.38 -13.04
N THR A 18 -0.48 -6.38 -12.68
CA THR A 18 -1.56 -6.57 -13.67
C THR A 18 -2.14 -5.25 -14.17
N GLN A 19 -1.98 -4.16 -13.41
CA GLN A 19 -2.58 -2.84 -13.66
C GLN A 19 -4.09 -2.87 -13.88
N ARG A 20 -4.76 -3.95 -13.44
CA ARG A 20 -6.21 -4.09 -13.57
C ARG A 20 -6.90 -3.11 -12.63
N PRO A 21 -7.91 -2.35 -13.09
CA PRO A 21 -8.62 -1.38 -12.24
C PRO A 21 -9.12 -1.99 -10.92
N SER A 22 -9.73 -3.17 -10.98
CA SER A 22 -10.27 -3.87 -9.80
C SER A 22 -9.19 -4.32 -8.81
N ALA A 23 -8.00 -4.71 -9.27
CA ALA A 23 -6.89 -5.07 -8.40
C ALA A 23 -6.34 -3.84 -7.67
N CYS A 24 -6.21 -2.73 -8.39
CA CYS A 24 -5.75 -1.46 -7.83
C CYS A 24 -6.77 -0.81 -6.89
N GLU A 25 -8.08 -0.94 -7.16
CA GLU A 25 -9.13 -0.51 -6.23
C GLU A 25 -9.05 -1.26 -4.89
N GLN A 26 -8.90 -2.59 -4.92
CA GLN A 26 -8.73 -3.39 -3.70
C GLN A 26 -7.45 -2.99 -2.94
N ALA A 27 -6.36 -2.71 -3.66
CA ALA A 27 -5.13 -2.22 -3.07
C ALA A 27 -5.32 -0.86 -2.38
N LEU A 28 -6.08 0.07 -2.97
CA LEU A 28 -6.41 1.36 -2.37
C LEU A 28 -7.24 1.20 -1.09
N LEU A 29 -8.33 0.43 -1.15
CA LEU A 29 -9.19 0.20 0.02
C LEU A 29 -8.42 -0.43 1.18
N GLN A 30 -7.58 -1.43 0.91
CA GLN A 30 -6.79 -2.06 1.95
C GLN A 30 -5.67 -1.14 2.48
N SER A 31 -5.10 -0.30 1.62
CA SER A 31 -4.12 0.72 2.04
C SER A 31 -4.76 1.77 2.94
N GLU A 32 -5.97 2.23 2.63
CA GLU A 32 -6.72 3.18 3.45
C GLU A 32 -7.07 2.59 4.82
N ALA A 33 -7.59 1.36 4.85
CA ALA A 33 -7.86 0.68 6.12
C ALA A 33 -6.60 0.54 7.00
N LEU A 34 -5.43 0.27 6.39
CA LEU A 34 -4.16 0.21 7.12
C LEU A 34 -3.69 1.60 7.58
N GLN A 35 -3.87 2.63 6.76
CA GLN A 35 -3.53 4.01 7.07
C GLN A 35 -4.34 4.52 8.26
N GLN A 36 -5.65 4.29 8.29
CA GLN A 36 -6.53 4.66 9.39
C GLN A 36 -6.14 3.95 10.67
N ARG A 37 -5.91 2.63 10.59
CA ARG A 37 -5.43 1.84 11.73
C ARG A 37 -4.08 2.33 12.27
N ALA A 38 -3.18 2.76 11.39
CA ALA A 38 -1.91 3.33 11.82
C ALA A 38 -2.12 4.66 12.54
N ALA A 39 -3.06 5.50 12.10
CA ALA A 39 -3.43 6.74 12.77
C ALA A 39 -4.08 6.47 14.15
N ASP A 40 -5.02 5.53 14.24
CA ASP A 40 -5.69 5.13 15.50
C ASP A 40 -4.73 4.61 16.58
N GLN A 41 -3.53 4.17 16.17
CA GLN A 41 -2.48 3.65 17.04
C GLN A 41 -1.30 4.64 17.21
N ASP A 42 -1.46 5.90 16.79
CA ASP A 42 -0.40 6.92 16.79
C ASP A 42 0.88 6.50 16.03
N ARG A 43 0.76 5.53 15.11
CA ARG A 43 1.86 5.07 14.25
C ARG A 43 1.99 5.96 13.01
N TYR A 44 2.09 7.26 13.22
CA TYR A 44 2.17 8.28 12.16
C TYR A 44 3.26 8.02 11.10
N PRO A 45 4.47 7.52 11.43
CA PRO A 45 5.43 7.16 10.39
C PRO A 45 4.88 6.09 9.42
N CYS A 46 4.13 5.12 9.94
CA CYS A 46 3.49 4.09 9.12
C CYS A 46 2.29 4.62 8.34
N GLN A 47 1.48 5.49 8.95
CA GLN A 47 0.40 6.18 8.25
C GLN A 47 0.96 6.90 7.00
N SER A 48 2.00 7.72 7.14
CA SER A 48 2.62 8.45 6.02
C SER A 48 3.23 7.52 4.97
N MET A 49 3.89 6.43 5.38
CA MET A 49 4.42 5.44 4.44
C MET A 49 3.30 4.76 3.64
N VAL A 50 2.16 4.46 4.28
CA VAL A 50 1.02 3.83 3.62
C VAL A 50 0.31 4.81 2.68
N LEU A 51 0.22 6.10 3.02
CA LEU A 51 -0.21 7.14 2.08
C LEU A 51 0.70 7.20 0.84
N GLY A 52 2.01 7.00 1.02
CA GLY A 52 2.95 6.84 -0.10
C GLY A 52 2.59 5.66 -1.01
N VAL A 53 2.25 4.51 -0.44
CA VAL A 53 1.78 3.35 -1.22
C VAL A 53 0.48 3.66 -1.97
N GLN A 54 -0.50 4.33 -1.34
CA GLN A 54 -1.73 4.76 -2.00
C GLN A 54 -1.45 5.64 -3.22
N ALA A 55 -0.55 6.63 -3.07
CA ALA A 55 -0.15 7.49 -4.17
C ALA A 55 0.48 6.69 -5.32
N GLU A 56 1.34 5.71 -5.03
CA GLU A 56 1.92 4.85 -6.07
C GLU A 56 0.86 4.01 -6.79
N VAL A 57 -0.15 3.49 -6.08
CA VAL A 57 -1.29 2.77 -6.68
C VAL A 57 -2.09 3.68 -7.62
N VAL A 58 -2.39 4.91 -7.21
CA VAL A 58 -3.06 5.90 -8.07
C VAL A 58 -2.22 6.20 -9.31
N MET A 59 -0.91 6.41 -9.15
CA MET A 59 -0.02 6.68 -10.29
C MET A 59 0.05 5.53 -11.28
N VAL A 60 0.00 4.27 -10.81
CA VAL A 60 -0.11 3.09 -11.68
C VAL A 60 -1.41 3.09 -12.46
N GLN A 61 -2.56 3.38 -11.82
CA GLN A 61 -3.85 3.48 -12.52
C GLN A 61 -3.87 4.58 -13.59
N LEU A 62 -3.17 5.69 -13.35
CA LEU A 62 -3.03 6.80 -14.30
C LEU A 62 -2.02 6.52 -15.42
N GLN A 63 -1.45 5.31 -15.51
CA GLN A 63 -0.36 4.95 -16.42
C GLN A 63 0.88 5.86 -16.29
N ALA A 64 1.01 6.55 -15.15
CA ALA A 64 2.13 7.40 -14.77
C ALA A 64 3.03 6.69 -13.73
N GLY A 65 2.93 5.36 -13.67
CA GLY A 65 3.53 4.54 -12.64
C GLY A 65 5.06 4.67 -12.58
N ARG A 66 5.60 4.75 -11.36
CA ARG A 66 7.03 4.97 -11.13
C ARG A 66 7.86 3.68 -11.13
N GLY A 67 7.34 2.60 -11.71
CA GLY A 67 7.99 1.30 -11.85
C GLY A 67 8.64 0.81 -10.56
N LYS A 68 9.97 0.81 -10.53
CA LYS A 68 10.80 0.36 -9.38
C LYS A 68 10.49 1.11 -8.08
N LEU A 69 10.23 2.42 -8.13
CA LEU A 69 9.97 3.25 -6.95
C LEU A 69 8.69 2.84 -6.20
N ALA A 70 7.68 2.36 -6.94
CA ALA A 70 6.44 1.85 -6.35
C ALA A 70 6.71 0.62 -5.47
N TYR A 71 7.53 -0.32 -5.97
CA TYR A 71 7.94 -1.50 -5.21
C TYR A 71 8.87 -1.19 -4.03
N GLU A 72 9.73 -0.18 -4.14
CA GLU A 72 10.58 0.29 -3.03
C GLU A 72 9.71 0.84 -1.89
N THR A 73 8.71 1.65 -2.21
CA THR A 73 7.75 2.19 -1.24
C THR A 73 6.98 1.07 -0.54
N LEU A 74 6.50 0.09 -1.30
CA LEU A 74 5.81 -1.08 -0.73
C LEU A 74 6.71 -1.91 0.19
N ASN A 75 7.98 -2.11 -0.20
CA ASN A 75 8.97 -2.82 0.60
C ASN A 75 9.29 -2.10 1.92
N ALA A 76 9.35 -0.77 1.91
CA ALA A 76 9.55 0.02 3.12
C ALA A 76 8.41 -0.20 4.13
N VAL A 77 7.15 -0.19 3.68
CA VAL A 77 5.98 -0.51 4.52
C VAL A 77 6.09 -1.92 5.10
N ARG A 78 6.41 -2.92 4.28
CA ARG A 78 6.57 -4.32 4.72
C ARG A 78 7.60 -4.47 5.85
N GLN A 79 8.69 -3.72 5.78
CA GLN A 79 9.78 -3.82 6.77
C GLN A 79 9.50 -3.01 8.03
N ARG A 80 8.97 -1.78 7.90
CA ARG A 80 8.88 -0.80 8.99
C ARG A 80 7.55 -0.78 9.71
N CYS A 81 6.49 -1.31 9.09
CA CYS A 81 5.13 -1.31 9.64
C CYS A 81 4.68 -2.66 10.17
N ARG A 82 5.64 -3.55 10.49
CA ARG A 82 5.35 -4.82 11.17
C ARG A 82 4.53 -4.57 12.44
N GLY A 83 3.61 -5.48 12.73
CA GLY A 83 2.68 -5.38 13.87
C GLY A 83 1.39 -4.60 13.60
N LEU A 84 1.23 -3.98 12.41
CA LEU A 84 -0.06 -3.53 11.89
C LEU A 84 -0.71 -4.61 11.01
#